data_AF-A0A171AXG6-F1
#
_entry.id   AF-A0A171AXG6-F1
#
_cell.length_a   1.000
_cell.length_b   1.000
_cell.length_c   1.000
_cell.angle_alpha   90.00
_cell.angle_beta   90.00
_cell.angle_gamma   90.00
#
_symmetry.space_group_name_H-M   'P 1'
#
loop_
_entity.id
_entity.type
_entity.pdbx_description
1 polymer ?
#
loop_
_entity_poly.entity_id
_entity_poly.type
_entity_poly.pdbx_seq_one_letter_code
_entity_poly.pdbx_strand_id
1 'polypeptide(L)'
;YPVLFKDQPLNSTSNASGKLTISDVVYPTDVCLNRMTGLHWSVIIVAIVFWLLRAIKVLYHAFQYWDVKAFFNTALKINDCDLDNVTWHEVQKRLCEVQLEQQMCIHKRELSQLDIYHRILRFKNYMVAMVNKSLLPPRFKVPFLGEIVCLSHGLKYNIELLLFWGPWSPFENNWHLKEDYKKVSKRQELASLLSKHILYVAVVNLVLCPLILLWQILYSFFNYAEVFKKRTWKFRC
;
A
#
# COMPACT_ATOMS: atom_id res chain seq x y z
N TYR A 1 16.28 26.36 16.37
CA TYR A 1 17.64 25.80 16.38
C TYR A 1 18.71 26.87 16.64
N PRO A 2 18.55 27.74 17.65
CA PRO A 2 19.44 28.90 17.84
C PRO A 2 20.89 28.50 18.20
N VAL A 3 21.08 27.47 19.02
CA VAL A 3 22.42 26.97 19.39
C VAL A 3 23.14 26.34 18.19
N LEU A 4 22.40 25.62 17.32
CA LEU A 4 22.97 24.98 16.12
C LEU A 4 23.43 26.02 15.07
N PHE A 5 22.68 27.11 14.92
CA PHE A 5 22.99 28.20 13.98
C PHE A 5 23.83 29.33 14.59
N LYS A 6 24.30 29.16 15.84
CA LYS A 6 25.13 30.12 16.60
C LYS A 6 24.47 31.46 16.93
N ASP A 7 23.14 31.49 16.97
CA ASP A 7 22.36 32.67 17.39
C ASP A 7 22.39 32.87 18.92
N GLN A 8 22.77 31.84 19.68
CA GLN A 8 22.95 31.89 21.13
C GLN A 8 24.30 31.27 21.55
N PRO A 9 25.07 31.91 22.45
CA PRO A 9 26.28 31.32 23.00
C PRO A 9 25.94 30.11 23.87
N LEU A 10 26.80 29.07 23.84
CA LEU A 10 26.69 27.93 24.75
C LEU A 10 26.79 28.43 26.19
N ASN A 11 25.87 27.98 27.06
CA ASN A 11 26.08 28.11 28.50
C ASN A 11 27.31 27.28 28.88
N SER A 12 28.36 27.98 29.28
CA SER A 12 29.71 27.52 29.52
C SER A 12 29.77 26.29 30.43
N THR A 13 30.04 25.09 29.88
CA THR A 13 30.70 23.99 30.62
C THR A 13 31.25 22.82 29.78
N SER A 14 31.33 22.91 28.45
CA SER A 14 32.00 21.85 27.66
C SER A 14 32.90 22.41 26.54
N ASN A 15 34.19 22.08 26.65
CA ASN A 15 35.25 22.14 25.65
C ASN A 15 35.93 23.51 25.39
N ALA A 16 37.17 23.61 25.87
CA ALA A 16 38.15 24.68 25.58
C ALA A 16 38.54 24.83 24.08
N SER A 17 37.86 24.14 23.15
CA SER A 17 38.12 24.19 21.70
C SER A 17 37.06 24.98 20.91
N GLY A 18 35.98 25.47 21.52
CA GLY A 18 34.91 26.22 20.82
C GLY A 18 34.17 25.44 19.72
N LYS A 19 34.38 24.11 19.64
CA LYS A 19 33.73 23.23 18.66
C LYS A 19 32.44 22.69 19.25
N LEU A 20 31.33 23.09 18.64
CA LEU A 20 29.99 22.56 18.89
C LEU A 20 29.95 21.07 18.57
N THR A 21 29.57 20.24 19.55
CA THR A 21 29.25 18.83 19.32
C THR A 21 27.73 18.65 19.22
N ILE A 22 27.28 17.59 18.53
CA ILE A 22 25.83 17.32 18.36
C ILE A 22 25.15 17.12 19.72
N SER A 23 25.86 16.54 20.69
CA SER A 23 25.36 16.32 22.05
C SER A 23 25.02 17.63 22.77
N ASP A 24 25.68 18.75 22.44
CA ASP A 24 25.41 20.05 23.04
C ASP A 24 24.10 20.69 22.50
N VAL A 25 23.60 20.20 21.35
CA VAL A 25 22.40 20.74 20.67
C VAL A 25 21.15 19.92 20.99
N VAL A 26 21.31 18.65 21.35
CA VAL A 26 20.20 17.74 21.66
C VAL A 26 19.76 17.97 23.11
N TYR A 27 18.48 18.32 23.30
CA TYR A 27 17.92 18.45 24.63
C TYR A 27 17.91 17.11 25.38
N PRO A 28 18.14 17.11 26.71
CA PRO A 28 17.97 15.91 27.52
C PRO A 28 16.50 15.45 27.54
N THR A 29 16.29 14.16 27.82
CA THR A 29 15.02 13.46 27.60
C THR A 29 13.85 14.04 28.42
N ASP A 30 14.12 14.46 29.65
CA ASP A 30 13.18 15.10 30.57
C ASP A 30 12.65 16.44 30.05
N VAL A 31 13.54 17.30 29.54
CA VAL A 31 13.17 18.59 28.93
C VAL A 31 12.41 18.37 27.63
N CYS A 32 12.79 17.36 26.84
CA CYS A 32 12.10 17.00 25.61
C CYS A 32 10.65 16.57 25.88
N LEU A 33 10.43 15.68 26.85
CA LEU A 33 9.09 15.20 27.22
C LEU A 33 8.20 16.33 27.74
N ASN A 34 8.74 17.23 28.56
CA ASN A 34 7.98 18.38 29.09
C ASN A 34 7.63 19.42 28.02
N ARG A 35 8.40 19.50 26.93
CA ARG A 35 8.16 20.44 25.82
C ARG A 35 7.18 19.89 24.77
N MET A 36 6.90 18.58 24.80
CA MET A 36 5.94 17.96 23.88
C MET A 36 4.52 18.45 24.19
N THR A 37 3.94 19.16 23.24
CA THR A 37 2.53 19.56 23.28
C THR A 37 1.59 18.37 23.08
N GLY A 38 0.31 18.51 23.47
CA GLY A 38 -0.70 17.47 23.27
C GLY A 38 -0.88 17.03 21.82
N LEU A 39 -0.61 17.92 20.85
CA LEU A 39 -0.62 17.60 19.42
C LEU A 39 0.50 16.64 19.02
N HIS A 40 1.70 16.80 19.59
CA HIS A 40 2.80 15.86 19.31
C HIS A 40 2.47 14.47 19.85
N TRP A 41 1.92 14.39 21.06
CA TRP A 41 1.46 13.12 21.64
C TRP A 41 0.35 12.47 20.81
N SER A 42 -0.62 13.23 20.31
CA SER A 42 -1.69 12.66 19.46
C SER A 42 -1.15 12.09 18.15
N VAL A 43 -0.22 12.78 17.48
CA VAL A 43 0.43 12.30 16.26
C VAL A 43 1.24 11.03 16.52
N ILE A 44 2.00 10.98 17.63
CA ILE A 44 2.77 9.80 18.02
C ILE A 44 1.85 8.61 18.28
N ILE A 45 0.75 8.80 19.02
CA ILE A 45 -0.22 7.74 19.30
C ILE A 45 -0.81 7.18 18.00
N VAL A 46 -1.26 8.05 17.08
CA VAL A 46 -1.80 7.63 15.78
C VAL A 46 -0.74 6.85 14.98
N ALA A 47 0.51 7.31 14.98
CA ALA A 47 1.61 6.64 14.30
C ALA A 47 1.90 5.25 14.90
N ILE A 48 1.90 5.12 16.23
CA ILE A 48 2.09 3.84 16.93
C ILE A 48 0.96 2.87 16.61
N VAL A 49 -0.30 3.31 16.69
CA VAL A 49 -1.46 2.47 16.35
C VAL A 49 -1.36 1.98 14.90
N PHE A 50 -1.05 2.87 13.96
CA PHE A 50 -0.87 2.50 12.57
C PHE A 50 0.29 1.53 12.35
N TRP A 51 1.41 1.74 13.05
CA TRP A 51 2.57 0.85 13.00
C TRP A 51 2.23 -0.54 13.54
N LEU A 52 1.52 -0.63 14.66
CA LEU A 52 1.08 -1.90 15.24
C LEU A 52 0.14 -2.67 14.30
N LEU A 53 -0.84 -1.99 13.71
CA LEU A 53 -1.74 -2.60 12.72
C LEU A 53 -0.96 -3.15 11.51
N ARG A 54 0.04 -2.41 11.03
CA ARG A 54 0.94 -2.87 9.97
C ARG A 54 1.78 -4.06 10.41
N ALA A 55 2.34 -4.04 11.61
CA ALA A 55 3.15 -5.13 12.15
C ALA A 55 2.33 -6.43 12.23
N ILE A 56 1.11 -6.37 12.75
CA ILE A 56 0.18 -7.51 12.80
C ILE A 56 -0.08 -8.04 11.38
N LYS A 57 -0.34 -7.15 10.42
CA LYS A 57 -0.57 -7.55 9.03
C LYS A 57 0.66 -8.22 8.39
N VAL A 58 1.86 -7.70 8.67
CA VAL A 58 3.12 -8.29 8.20
C VAL A 58 3.34 -9.67 8.80
N LEU A 59 3.08 -9.84 10.11
CA LEU A 59 3.17 -11.14 10.77
C LEU A 59 2.19 -12.14 10.15
N TYR A 60 0.93 -11.75 9.94
CA TYR A 60 -0.06 -12.58 9.28
C TYR A 60 0.39 -13.02 7.88
N HIS A 61 0.88 -12.08 7.07
CA HIS A 61 1.41 -12.42 5.75
C HIS A 61 2.68 -13.28 5.82
N ALA A 62 3.55 -13.10 6.81
CA ALA A 62 4.74 -13.94 7.00
C ALA A 62 4.34 -15.40 7.25
N PHE A 63 3.32 -15.65 8.08
CA PHE A 63 2.78 -17.00 8.26
C PHE A 63 2.19 -17.56 6.96
N GLN A 64 1.39 -16.78 6.22
CA GLN A 64 0.86 -17.23 4.92
C GLN A 64 1.97 -17.56 3.92
N TYR A 65 3.02 -16.74 3.85
CA TYR A 65 4.16 -16.99 2.95
C TYR A 65 4.97 -18.20 3.41
N TRP A 66 5.01 -18.48 4.70
CA TRP A 66 5.62 -19.71 5.22
C TRP A 66 4.87 -20.95 4.73
N ASP A 67 3.54 -20.93 4.77
CA ASP A 67 2.72 -22.03 4.25
C ASP A 67 2.93 -22.21 2.74
N VAL A 68 2.97 -21.11 1.98
CA VAL A 68 3.30 -21.15 0.54
C VAL A 68 4.70 -21.72 0.32
N LYS A 69 5.69 -21.31 1.12
CA LYS A 69 7.05 -21.85 1.05
C LYS A 69 7.08 -23.36 1.32
N ALA A 70 6.39 -23.82 2.36
CA ALA A 70 6.27 -25.24 2.66
C ALA A 70 5.62 -26.00 1.48
N PHE A 71 4.57 -25.42 0.87
CA PHE A 71 3.94 -25.96 -0.31
C PHE A 71 4.90 -26.07 -1.51
N PHE A 72 5.73 -25.06 -1.77
CA PHE A 72 6.73 -25.09 -2.84
C PHE A 72 7.77 -26.20 -2.62
N ASN A 73 8.29 -26.32 -1.39
CA ASN A 73 9.32 -27.30 -1.06
C ASN A 73 8.77 -28.74 -1.05
N THR A 74 7.58 -28.96 -0.45
CA THR A 74 7.02 -30.30 -0.26
C THR A 74 6.22 -30.79 -1.47
N ALA A 75 5.31 -29.97 -2.01
CA ALA A 75 4.40 -30.41 -3.06
C ALA A 75 4.99 -30.18 -4.46
N LEU A 76 5.56 -29.00 -4.74
CA LEU A 76 6.15 -28.70 -6.05
C LEU A 76 7.58 -29.22 -6.21
N LYS A 77 8.21 -29.67 -5.11
CA LYS A 77 9.61 -30.15 -5.07
C LYS A 77 10.58 -29.15 -5.70
N ILE A 78 10.39 -27.86 -5.37
CA ILE A 78 11.30 -26.76 -5.77
C ILE A 78 11.96 -26.27 -4.49
N ASN A 79 13.29 -26.36 -4.42
CA ASN A 79 14.04 -25.83 -3.29
C ASN A 79 14.15 -24.31 -3.36
N ASP A 80 14.29 -23.65 -2.21
CA ASP A 80 14.47 -22.21 -2.11
C ASP A 80 15.63 -21.67 -2.99
N CYS A 81 16.74 -22.40 -3.09
CA CYS A 81 17.92 -22.00 -3.88
C CYS A 81 17.68 -22.07 -5.39
N ASP A 82 16.73 -22.91 -5.83
CA ASP A 82 16.46 -23.14 -7.24
C ASP A 82 15.36 -22.21 -7.77
N LEU A 83 14.64 -21.51 -6.89
CA LEU A 83 13.47 -20.70 -7.25
C LEU A 83 13.80 -19.64 -8.31
N ASP A 84 14.96 -19.00 -8.23
CA ASP A 84 15.41 -17.99 -9.20
C ASP A 84 15.73 -18.58 -10.58
N ASN A 85 16.02 -19.89 -10.65
CA ASN A 85 16.32 -20.61 -11.90
C ASN A 85 15.07 -21.20 -12.56
N VAL A 86 13.92 -21.18 -11.89
CA VAL A 86 12.67 -21.79 -12.39
C VAL A 86 11.78 -20.74 -13.04
N THR A 87 11.32 -21.01 -14.26
CA THR A 87 10.38 -20.12 -14.96
C THR A 87 8.96 -20.25 -14.41
N TRP A 88 8.16 -19.19 -14.50
CA TRP A 88 6.75 -19.23 -14.09
C TRP A 88 5.94 -20.32 -14.83
N HIS A 89 6.24 -20.57 -16.10
CA HIS A 89 5.60 -21.65 -16.86
C HIS A 89 5.84 -23.03 -16.25
N GLU A 90 7.07 -23.30 -15.81
CA GLU A 90 7.43 -24.56 -15.13
C GLU A 90 6.69 -24.68 -13.78
N VAL A 91 6.60 -23.60 -13.01
CA VAL A 91 5.79 -23.57 -11.77
C VAL A 91 4.32 -23.89 -12.06
N GLN A 92 3.74 -23.29 -13.10
CA GLN A 92 2.35 -23.56 -13.49
C GLN A 92 2.13 -25.02 -13.89
N LYS A 93 3.06 -25.61 -14.65
CA LYS A 93 2.99 -27.01 -15.06
C LYS A 93 2.97 -27.94 -13.84
N ARG A 94 3.94 -27.77 -12.92
CA ARG A 94 4.00 -28.55 -11.68
C ARG A 94 2.76 -28.35 -10.81
N LEU A 95 2.22 -27.13 -10.76
CA LEU A 95 0.98 -26.85 -10.03
C LEU A 95 -0.23 -27.61 -10.60
N CYS A 96 -0.31 -27.76 -11.93
CA CYS A 96 -1.36 -28.55 -12.58
C CYS A 96 -1.20 -30.06 -12.32
N GLU A 97 0.04 -30.55 -12.29
CA GLU A 97 0.36 -31.95 -11.96
C GLU A 97 0.00 -32.28 -10.51
N VAL A 98 0.44 -31.45 -9.55
CA VAL A 98 0.15 -31.60 -8.11
C VAL A 98 -1.34 -31.54 -7.82
N GLN A 99 -2.12 -30.76 -8.58
CA GLN A 99 -3.57 -30.72 -8.43
C GLN A 99 -4.23 -32.09 -8.67
N LEU A 100 -3.71 -32.91 -9.58
CA LEU A 100 -4.25 -34.25 -9.84
C LEU A 100 -4.03 -35.18 -8.65
N GLU A 101 -2.89 -35.04 -7.98
CA GLU A 101 -2.48 -35.86 -6.83
C GLU A 101 -3.14 -35.41 -5.52
N GLN A 102 -3.16 -34.11 -5.25
CA GLN A 102 -3.57 -33.53 -3.97
C GLN A 102 -4.97 -32.91 -3.96
N GLN A 103 -5.63 -32.78 -5.12
CA GLN A 103 -6.98 -32.22 -5.28
C GLN A 103 -7.25 -30.92 -4.49
N MET A 104 -6.30 -29.97 -4.51
CA MET A 104 -6.43 -28.69 -3.79
C MET A 104 -7.68 -27.89 -4.20
N CYS A 105 -8.14 -28.04 -5.45
CA CYS A 105 -9.45 -27.57 -5.88
C CYS A 105 -10.52 -28.66 -5.79
N ILE A 106 -11.43 -28.52 -4.81
CA ILE A 106 -12.55 -29.45 -4.55
C ILE A 106 -13.53 -29.55 -5.73
N HIS A 107 -13.72 -28.45 -6.47
CA HIS A 107 -14.78 -28.34 -7.49
C HIS A 107 -14.31 -28.73 -8.90
N LYS A 108 -12.99 -28.88 -9.13
CA LYS A 108 -12.45 -29.17 -10.46
C LYS A 108 -11.25 -30.10 -10.36
N ARG A 109 -11.41 -31.31 -10.91
CA ARG A 109 -10.38 -32.37 -10.85
C ARG A 109 -9.13 -32.01 -11.65
N GLU A 110 -9.29 -31.32 -12.77
CA GLU A 110 -8.21 -30.85 -13.64
C GLU A 110 -8.16 -29.31 -13.64
N LEU A 111 -7.01 -28.74 -13.29
CA LEU A 111 -6.78 -27.30 -13.34
C LEU A 111 -6.02 -26.96 -14.62
N SER A 112 -6.54 -26.03 -15.42
CA SER A 112 -5.82 -25.49 -16.55
C SER A 112 -4.92 -24.32 -16.14
N GLN A 113 -3.85 -24.08 -16.89
CA GLN A 113 -3.06 -22.85 -16.77
C GLN A 113 -3.96 -21.60 -16.86
N LEU A 114 -4.97 -21.62 -17.74
CA LEU A 114 -5.93 -20.52 -17.90
C LEU A 114 -6.74 -20.27 -16.61
N ASP A 115 -7.09 -21.33 -15.86
CA ASP A 115 -7.80 -21.20 -14.59
C ASP A 115 -6.93 -20.52 -13.53
N ILE A 116 -5.63 -20.86 -13.48
CA ILE A 116 -4.66 -20.19 -12.60
C ILE A 116 -4.60 -18.71 -12.95
N TYR A 117 -4.47 -18.37 -14.24
CA TYR A 117 -4.45 -16.99 -14.69
C TYR A 117 -5.73 -16.23 -14.29
N HIS A 118 -6.91 -16.81 -14.50
CA HIS A 118 -8.17 -16.18 -14.11
C HIS A 118 -8.29 -15.98 -12.60
N ARG A 119 -7.75 -16.87 -11.76
CA ARG A 119 -7.74 -16.70 -10.31
C ARG A 119 -6.82 -15.56 -9.88
N ILE A 120 -5.59 -15.52 -10.39
CA ILE A 120 -4.60 -14.50 -10.03
C ILE A 120 -5.00 -13.12 -10.55
N LEU A 121 -5.50 -13.05 -11.79
CA LEU A 121 -5.75 -11.79 -12.48
C LEU A 121 -7.19 -11.28 -12.37
N ARG A 122 -8.09 -11.98 -11.68
CA ARG A 122 -9.53 -11.66 -11.62
C ARG A 122 -9.81 -10.17 -11.51
N PHE A 123 -9.33 -9.52 -10.44
CA PHE A 123 -9.60 -8.11 -10.18
C PHE A 123 -8.81 -7.16 -11.10
N LYS A 124 -7.62 -7.57 -11.55
CA LYS A 124 -6.86 -6.81 -12.56
C LYS A 124 -7.61 -6.77 -13.89
N ASN A 125 -8.18 -7.90 -14.33
CA ASN A 125 -8.97 -7.99 -15.56
C ASN A 125 -10.24 -7.13 -15.47
N TYR A 126 -10.92 -7.09 -14.32
CA TYR A 126 -12.02 -6.16 -14.10
C TYR A 126 -11.58 -4.69 -14.21
N MET A 127 -10.46 -4.32 -13.58
CA MET A 127 -9.93 -2.95 -13.66
C MET A 127 -9.60 -2.55 -15.10
N VAL A 128 -8.91 -3.42 -15.84
CA VAL A 128 -8.58 -3.19 -17.26
C VAL A 128 -9.85 -3.04 -18.09
N ALA A 129 -10.84 -3.91 -17.90
CA ALA A 129 -12.11 -3.82 -18.61
C ALA A 129 -12.87 -2.50 -18.31
N MET A 130 -12.89 -2.06 -17.06
CA MET A 130 -13.56 -0.81 -16.67
C MET A 130 -12.87 0.44 -17.24
N VAL A 131 -11.53 0.47 -17.25
CA VAL A 131 -10.76 1.57 -17.86
C VAL A 131 -10.94 1.58 -19.37
N ASN A 132 -10.84 0.43 -20.04
CA ASN A 132 -11.01 0.33 -21.50
C ASN A 132 -12.42 0.75 -21.94
N LYS A 133 -13.44 0.41 -21.14
CA LYS A 133 -14.83 0.84 -21.38
C LYS A 133 -15.13 2.26 -20.91
N SER A 134 -14.13 2.99 -20.41
CA SER A 134 -14.28 4.36 -19.90
C SER A 134 -15.36 4.51 -18.82
N LEU A 135 -15.56 3.45 -18.02
CA LEU A 135 -16.49 3.45 -16.87
C LEU A 135 -15.93 4.19 -15.67
N LEU A 136 -14.60 4.18 -15.54
CA LEU A 136 -13.86 5.02 -14.61
C LEU A 136 -13.43 6.26 -15.40
N PRO A 137 -13.46 7.47 -14.81
CA PRO A 137 -12.93 8.67 -15.46
C PRO A 137 -11.44 8.84 -15.11
N PRO A 138 -10.49 8.30 -15.91
CA PRO A 138 -9.10 8.67 -15.72
C PRO A 138 -8.83 10.07 -16.31
N ARG A 139 -9.77 10.64 -17.08
CA ARG A 139 -9.56 11.88 -17.83
C ARG A 139 -10.33 13.03 -17.21
N PHE A 140 -9.62 14.08 -16.85
CA PHE A 140 -10.16 15.30 -16.27
C PHE A 140 -9.88 16.46 -17.21
N LYS A 141 -10.90 17.26 -17.53
CA LYS A 141 -10.71 18.53 -18.22
C LYS A 141 -10.42 19.61 -17.20
N VAL A 142 -9.17 20.03 -17.10
CA VAL A 142 -8.75 21.09 -16.19
C VAL A 142 -8.76 22.41 -16.97
N PRO A 143 -9.39 23.48 -16.42
CA PRO A 143 -9.34 24.78 -17.08
C PRO A 143 -7.87 25.18 -17.29
N PHE A 144 -7.56 25.73 -18.46
CA PHE A 144 -6.22 26.14 -18.92
C PHE A 144 -5.22 25.02 -19.29
N LEU A 145 -5.33 23.81 -18.72
CA LEU A 145 -4.40 22.69 -19.01
C LEU A 145 -4.94 21.64 -19.98
N GLY A 146 -6.22 21.71 -20.34
CA GLY A 146 -6.85 20.76 -21.25
C GLY A 146 -7.19 19.41 -20.59
N GLU A 147 -7.15 18.33 -21.35
CA GLU A 147 -7.49 16.98 -20.88
C GLU A 147 -6.26 16.30 -20.26
N ILE A 148 -6.32 16.05 -18.95
CA ILE A 148 -5.26 15.37 -18.19
C ILE A 148 -5.73 13.97 -17.83
N VAL A 149 -4.87 12.98 -18.04
CA VAL A 149 -5.12 11.60 -17.61
C VAL A 149 -4.45 11.38 -16.25
N CYS A 150 -5.24 11.20 -15.20
CA CYS A 150 -4.75 10.95 -13.83
C CYS A 150 -5.48 9.76 -13.20
N LEU A 151 -4.76 8.67 -12.98
CA LEU A 151 -5.17 7.55 -12.14
C LEU A 151 -4.08 7.30 -11.10
N SER A 152 -4.15 8.04 -9.99
CA SER A 152 -3.17 7.90 -8.91
C SER A 152 -3.29 6.54 -8.21
N HIS A 153 -2.19 6.08 -7.59
CA HIS A 153 -2.22 4.86 -6.77
C HIS A 153 -3.27 4.91 -5.66
N GLY A 154 -3.50 6.08 -5.05
CA GLY A 154 -4.53 6.26 -4.03
C GLY A 154 -5.95 6.15 -4.58
N LEU A 155 -6.22 6.73 -5.76
CA LEU A 155 -7.53 6.59 -6.41
C LEU A 155 -7.78 5.14 -6.80
N LYS A 156 -6.78 4.46 -7.39
CA LYS A 156 -6.85 3.04 -7.72
C LYS A 156 -7.17 2.19 -6.49
N TYR A 157 -6.49 2.44 -5.37
CA TYR A 157 -6.73 1.73 -4.11
C TYR A 157 -8.17 1.93 -3.60
N ASN A 158 -8.68 3.16 -3.64
CA ASN A 158 -10.06 3.45 -3.24
C ASN A 158 -11.09 2.74 -4.12
N ILE A 159 -10.86 2.67 -5.43
CA ILE A 159 -11.72 1.93 -6.37
C ILE A 159 -11.68 0.43 -6.06
N GLU A 160 -10.49 -0.13 -5.85
CA GLU A 160 -10.34 -1.55 -5.49
C GLU A 160 -11.00 -1.88 -4.15
N LEU A 161 -10.89 -0.98 -3.16
CA LEU A 161 -11.57 -1.10 -1.86
C LEU A 161 -13.10 -1.12 -2.05
N LEU A 162 -13.65 -0.19 -2.81
CA LEU A 162 -15.09 -0.09 -3.04
C LEU A 162 -15.65 -1.29 -3.82
N LEU A 163 -14.90 -1.80 -4.81
CA LEU A 163 -15.42 -2.77 -5.78
C LEU A 163 -15.03 -4.22 -5.50
N PHE A 164 -13.94 -4.51 -4.77
CA PHE A 164 -13.40 -5.87 -4.73
C PHE A 164 -13.21 -6.47 -3.34
N TRP A 165 -12.66 -5.72 -2.38
CA TRP A 165 -12.22 -6.31 -1.10
C TRP A 165 -12.69 -5.55 0.15
N GLY A 166 -13.36 -4.40 -0.01
CA GLY A 166 -13.95 -3.68 1.11
C GLY A 166 -15.20 -4.37 1.68
N PRO A 167 -15.65 -3.96 2.88
CA PRO A 167 -16.78 -4.58 3.57
C PRO A 167 -18.10 -4.47 2.79
N TRP A 168 -18.26 -3.39 2.03
CA TRP A 168 -19.44 -3.15 1.19
C TRP A 168 -19.26 -3.59 -0.27
N SER A 169 -18.19 -4.34 -0.57
CA SER A 169 -17.91 -4.73 -1.94
C SER A 169 -19.02 -5.66 -2.49
N PRO A 170 -19.21 -5.67 -3.82
CA PRO A 170 -20.08 -6.62 -4.50
C PRO A 170 -19.69 -8.09 -4.33
N PHE A 171 -18.47 -8.41 -3.86
CA PHE A 171 -17.97 -9.77 -3.72
C PHE A 171 -18.10 -10.27 -2.27
N GLU A 172 -18.66 -11.47 -2.07
CA GLU A 172 -18.86 -12.06 -0.72
C GLU A 172 -17.62 -12.80 -0.20
N ASN A 173 -16.80 -13.37 -1.09
CA ASN A 173 -15.68 -14.25 -0.72
C ASN A 173 -14.44 -14.05 -1.61
N ASN A 174 -14.17 -12.82 -2.09
CA ASN A 174 -13.12 -12.53 -3.08
C ASN A 174 -13.27 -13.26 -4.45
N TRP A 175 -14.32 -14.08 -4.63
CA TRP A 175 -14.54 -14.85 -5.85
C TRP A 175 -15.98 -14.92 -6.33
N HIS A 176 -16.98 -14.89 -5.43
CA HIS A 176 -18.40 -14.87 -5.81
C HIS A 176 -18.96 -13.46 -5.73
N LEU A 177 -19.60 -13.03 -6.82
CA LEU A 177 -20.43 -11.83 -6.87
C LEU A 177 -21.78 -12.14 -6.21
N LYS A 178 -22.22 -11.24 -5.32
CA LYS A 178 -23.54 -11.28 -4.67
C LYS A 178 -24.65 -11.50 -5.70
N GLU A 179 -25.57 -12.41 -5.42
CA GLU A 179 -26.68 -12.75 -6.32
C GLU A 179 -27.55 -11.54 -6.67
N ASP A 180 -27.66 -10.57 -5.77
CA ASP A 180 -28.40 -9.34 -5.99
C ASP A 180 -27.86 -8.50 -7.16
N TYR A 181 -26.55 -8.53 -7.40
CA TYR A 181 -25.92 -7.80 -8.51
C TYR A 181 -26.18 -8.47 -9.86
N LYS A 182 -26.73 -9.70 -9.89
CA LYS A 182 -27.16 -10.37 -11.13
C LYS A 182 -28.59 -10.02 -11.51
N LYS A 183 -29.38 -9.45 -10.59
CA LYS A 183 -30.80 -9.13 -10.80
C LYS A 183 -30.95 -7.70 -11.32
N VAL A 184 -31.47 -7.54 -12.53
CA VAL A 184 -31.69 -6.22 -13.16
C VAL A 184 -32.67 -5.35 -12.37
N SER A 185 -33.66 -5.97 -11.71
CA SER A 185 -34.66 -5.26 -10.89
C SER A 185 -34.06 -4.46 -9.74
N LYS A 186 -32.93 -4.91 -9.17
CA LYS A 186 -32.24 -4.25 -8.05
C LYS A 186 -31.23 -3.18 -8.50
N ARG A 187 -31.07 -2.94 -9.80
CA ARG A 187 -30.00 -2.06 -10.35
C ARG A 187 -30.02 -0.65 -9.75
N GLN A 188 -31.19 -0.03 -9.63
CA GLN A 188 -31.30 1.35 -9.11
C GLN A 188 -30.99 1.41 -7.61
N GLU A 189 -31.50 0.46 -6.85
CA GLU A 189 -31.22 0.33 -5.41
C GLU A 189 -29.72 0.17 -5.17
N LEU A 190 -29.07 -0.78 -5.86
CA LEU A 190 -27.64 -1.04 -5.74
C LEU A 190 -26.78 0.14 -6.19
N ALA A 191 -27.20 0.86 -7.24
CA ALA A 191 -26.53 2.09 -7.67
C ALA A 191 -26.59 3.18 -6.60
N SER A 192 -27.74 3.34 -5.95
CA SER A 192 -27.90 4.31 -4.85
C SER A 192 -27.02 3.95 -3.63
N LEU A 193 -26.90 2.67 -3.31
CA LEU A 193 -26.03 2.17 -2.24
C LEU A 193 -24.56 2.41 -2.57
N LEU A 194 -24.12 2.08 -3.79
CA LEU A 194 -22.75 2.33 -4.22
C LEU A 194 -22.42 3.83 -4.15
N SER A 195 -23.34 4.72 -4.57
CA SER A 195 -23.17 6.17 -4.47
C SER A 195 -22.96 6.63 -3.00
N LYS A 196 -23.74 6.10 -2.06
CA LYS A 196 -23.57 6.38 -0.62
C LYS A 196 -22.22 5.90 -0.10
N HIS A 197 -21.77 4.70 -0.49
CA HIS A 197 -20.48 4.19 -0.07
C HIS A 197 -19.31 5.00 -0.64
N ILE A 198 -19.42 5.46 -1.89
CA ILE A 198 -18.45 6.38 -2.50
C ILE A 198 -18.36 7.67 -1.68
N LEU A 199 -19.51 8.23 -1.27
CA LEU A 199 -19.54 9.44 -0.43
C LEU A 199 -18.85 9.22 0.91
N TYR A 200 -19.12 8.11 1.60
CA TYR A 200 -18.45 7.80 2.87
C TYR A 200 -16.94 7.67 2.72
N VAL A 201 -16.47 6.94 1.69
CA VAL A 201 -15.04 6.81 1.41
C VAL A 201 -14.42 8.17 1.06
N ALA A 202 -15.13 9.04 0.34
CA ALA A 202 -14.66 10.39 0.03
C ALA A 202 -14.51 11.24 1.30
N VAL A 203 -15.50 11.21 2.21
CA VAL A 203 -15.44 11.94 3.49
C VAL A 203 -14.28 11.45 4.35
N VAL A 204 -14.08 10.13 4.46
CA VAL A 204 -12.94 9.55 5.19
C VAL A 204 -11.61 9.98 4.58
N ASN A 205 -11.47 9.93 3.25
CA ASN A 205 -10.26 10.41 2.57
C ASN A 205 -10.02 11.91 2.80
N LEU A 206 -11.06 12.73 2.85
CA LEU A 206 -10.95 14.17 3.12
C LEU A 206 -10.44 14.43 4.55
N VAL A 207 -10.98 13.72 5.54
CA VAL A 207 -10.53 13.81 6.94
C VAL A 207 -9.08 13.33 7.10
N LEU A 208 -8.70 12.26 6.41
CA LEU A 208 -7.34 11.71 6.45
C LEU A 208 -6.34 12.46 5.55
N CYS A 209 -6.83 13.35 4.67
CA CYS A 209 -6.02 14.09 3.71
C CYS A 209 -4.77 14.76 4.33
N PRO A 210 -4.86 15.57 5.41
CA PRO A 210 -3.69 16.23 5.98
C PRO A 210 -2.62 15.25 6.47
N LEU A 211 -3.03 14.12 7.05
CA LEU A 211 -2.10 13.08 7.52
C LEU A 211 -1.43 12.36 6.35
N ILE A 212 -2.20 11.99 5.32
CA ILE A 212 -1.68 11.33 4.12
C ILE A 212 -0.69 12.25 3.41
N LEU A 213 -1.02 13.53 3.25
CA LEU A 213 -0.14 14.52 2.63
C LEU A 213 1.16 14.72 3.42
N LEU A 214 1.07 14.85 4.75
CA LEU A 214 2.25 14.94 5.61
C LEU A 214 3.17 13.72 5.42
N TRP A 215 2.61 12.52 5.41
CA TRP A 215 3.36 11.29 5.15
C TRP A 215 4.01 11.29 3.76
N GLN A 216 3.28 11.69 2.71
CA GLN A 216 3.82 11.76 1.35
C GLN A 216 4.97 12.76 1.24
N ILE A 217 4.86 13.92 1.88
CA ILE A 217 5.93 14.93 1.91
C ILE A 217 7.16 14.38 2.62
N LEU A 218 6.99 13.79 3.81
CA LEU A 218 8.09 13.18 4.57
C LEU A 218 8.76 12.05 3.78
N TYR A 219 7.97 11.11 3.25
CA TYR A 219 8.48 10.01 2.44
C TYR A 219 9.21 10.51 1.19
N SER A 220 8.66 11.51 0.50
CA SER A 220 9.32 12.10 -0.67
C SER A 220 10.64 12.76 -0.28
N PHE A 221 10.65 13.54 0.79
CA PHE A 221 11.85 14.18 1.29
C PHE A 221 12.92 13.14 1.66
N PHE A 222 12.59 12.13 2.45
CA PHE A 222 13.58 11.13 2.88
C PHE A 222 14.12 10.26 1.74
N ASN A 223 13.29 9.85 0.77
CA ASN A 223 13.75 9.00 -0.32
C ASN A 223 14.41 9.76 -1.46
N TYR A 224 13.96 10.99 -1.74
CA TYR A 224 14.45 11.74 -2.90
C TYR A 224 15.45 12.84 -2.56
N ALA A 225 15.52 13.38 -1.33
CA ALA A 225 16.48 14.44 -1.00
C ALA A 225 17.93 13.99 -1.23
N GLU A 226 18.25 12.74 -0.89
CA GLU A 226 19.58 12.18 -1.12
C GLU A 226 19.86 11.98 -2.63
N VAL A 227 18.85 11.54 -3.39
CA VAL A 227 18.95 11.33 -4.85
C VAL A 227 19.14 12.66 -5.58
N PHE A 228 18.40 13.72 -5.19
CA PHE A 228 18.60 15.07 -5.72
C PHE A 228 20.02 15.55 -5.43
N LYS A 229 20.49 15.44 -4.19
CA LYS A 229 21.88 15.78 -3.85
C LYS A 229 22.85 15.04 -4.76
N LYS A 230 22.76 13.71 -4.88
CA LYS A 230 23.69 12.90 -5.70
C LYS A 230 23.64 13.22 -7.21
N ARG A 231 22.46 13.47 -7.77
CA ARG A 231 22.29 13.71 -9.22
C ARG A 231 22.64 15.13 -9.64
N THR A 232 22.43 16.15 -8.80
CA THR A 232 22.81 17.52 -9.13
C THR A 232 24.34 17.70 -9.24
N TRP A 233 25.14 16.91 -8.50
CA TRP A 233 26.60 16.86 -8.70
C TRP A 233 27.02 16.12 -9.97
N LYS A 234 26.17 15.28 -10.55
CA LYS A 234 26.46 14.54 -11.80
C LYS A 234 26.23 15.37 -13.08
N PHE A 235 25.50 16.48 -12.97
CA PHE A 235 25.30 17.46 -14.07
C PHE A 235 26.26 18.66 -14.00
N ARG A 236 27.19 18.68 -13.02
CA ARG A 236 28.15 19.77 -12.83
C ARG A 236 29.60 19.35 -13.11
N CYS A 237 29.79 18.22 -13.79
CA CYS A 237 31.07 17.79 -14.37
C CYS A 237 30.91 17.65 -15.88
#